data_AF-A0A6P8NVH5-F1
#
_entry.id   AF-A0A6P8NVH5-F1
#
_cell.length_a   1.000
_cell.length_b   1.000
_cell.length_c   1.000
_cell.angle_alpha   90.00
_cell.angle_beta   90.00
_cell.angle_gamma   90.00
#
_symmetry.space_group_name_H-M   'P 1'
#
loop_
_entity.id
_entity.type
_entity.pdbx_description
1 polymer ?
#
loop_
_entity_poly.entity_id
_entity_poly.type
_entity_poly.pdbx_seq_one_letter_code
_entity_poly.pdbx_strand_id
1 'polypeptide(L)'
;MDKTNTLYCHNCYPECSHVKYNAKMAMSGLESNQHVAEVLTDVEIKNQSLLTIYFNNFGTIKLKQDVIYRWYEIMGEASGICGIFVGFSLIVVVEFAYFVGLFVLELLKGPTPTDGKWAESEQTPIQSIYWGELYSYARTTKNQRD
;
A
#
# COMPACT_ATOMS: atom_id res chain seq x y z
N MET A 1 21.60 48.28 -17.90
CA MET A 1 20.98 47.28 -17.01
C MET A 1 21.10 47.81 -15.59
N ASP A 2 20.02 48.41 -15.11
CA ASP A 2 19.94 49.11 -13.82
C ASP A 2 19.82 48.12 -12.66
N LYS A 3 20.73 48.20 -11.68
CA LYS A 3 20.87 47.27 -10.54
C LYS A 3 19.77 47.42 -9.49
N THR A 4 18.90 48.42 -9.61
CA THR A 4 17.87 48.74 -8.61
C THR A 4 16.59 47.91 -8.74
N ASN A 5 16.38 47.23 -9.88
CA ASN A 5 15.15 46.48 -10.17
C ASN A 5 15.26 44.95 -9.99
N THR A 6 16.37 44.43 -9.46
CA THR A 6 16.62 42.97 -9.36
C THR A 6 16.17 42.34 -8.04
N LEU A 7 15.68 43.12 -7.07
CA LEU A 7 15.32 42.63 -5.72
C LEU A 7 13.79 42.52 -5.48
N TYR A 8 12.95 42.86 -6.46
CA TYR A 8 11.49 42.83 -6.29
C TYR A 8 10.91 41.54 -6.88
N CYS A 9 10.74 40.52 -6.04
CA CYS A 9 10.03 39.30 -6.40
C CYS A 9 8.56 39.42 -5.99
N HIS A 10 7.65 39.52 -6.97
CA HIS A 10 6.21 39.64 -6.71
C HIS A 10 5.60 38.33 -6.18
N ASN A 11 6.12 37.17 -6.60
CA ASN A 11 5.62 35.85 -6.21
C ASN A 11 6.77 34.99 -5.66
N CYS A 12 7.01 35.09 -4.36
CA CYS A 12 7.91 34.19 -3.66
C CYS A 12 7.20 32.85 -3.42
N TYR A 13 7.67 31.79 -4.08
CA TYR A 13 7.22 30.43 -3.80
C TYR A 13 7.88 29.91 -2.51
N PRO A 14 7.19 29.12 -1.66
CA PRO A 14 7.81 28.55 -0.48
C PRO A 14 8.93 27.58 -0.85
N GLU A 15 9.96 27.54 -0.02
CA GLU A 15 11.06 26.59 -0.16
C GLU A 15 10.59 25.16 0.21
N CYS A 16 11.03 24.17 -0.55
CA CYS A 16 10.67 22.76 -0.30
C CYS A 16 11.26 22.19 1.00
N SER A 17 12.36 22.77 1.49
CA SER A 17 13.03 22.37 2.73
C SER A 17 13.38 23.62 3.52
N HIS A 18 12.67 23.86 4.61
CA HIS A 18 12.89 25.02 5.46
C HIS A 18 13.02 24.60 6.93
N VAL A 19 14.02 25.15 7.62
CA VAL A 19 14.25 24.93 9.05
C VAL A 19 13.89 26.21 9.81
N LYS A 20 12.85 26.14 10.65
CA LYS A 20 12.41 27.28 11.47
C LYS A 20 12.83 27.08 12.92
N TYR A 21 13.58 28.03 13.45
CA TYR A 21 13.92 28.10 14.86
C TYR A 21 12.92 28.97 15.60
N ASN A 22 12.23 28.41 16.60
CA ASN A 22 11.39 29.20 17.51
C ASN A 22 12.26 29.62 18.71
N ALA A 23 12.65 30.89 18.74
CA ALA A 23 13.44 31.43 19.83
C ALA A 23 12.53 31.95 20.96
N LYS A 24 12.91 31.68 22.21
CA LYS A 24 12.36 32.34 23.39
C LYS A 24 13.49 33.14 24.03
N MET A 25 13.22 34.40 24.32
CA MET A 25 14.20 35.32 24.91
C MET A 25 13.79 35.67 26.33
N ALA A 26 14.76 35.63 27.23
CA ALA A 26 14.64 36.10 28.60
C ALA A 26 15.78 37.08 28.86
N MET A 27 15.47 38.19 29.51
CA MET A 27 16.44 39.24 29.83
C MET A 27 16.46 39.45 31.34
N SER A 28 17.65 39.52 31.92
CA SER A 28 17.85 39.85 33.33
C SER A 28 18.92 40.92 33.47
N GLY A 29 18.81 41.73 34.51
CA GLY A 29 19.86 42.68 34.87
C GLY A 29 21.13 41.92 35.25
N LEU A 30 22.27 42.32 34.68
CA LEU A 30 23.55 41.72 34.99
C LEU A 30 24.07 42.36 36.27
N GLU A 31 24.00 41.63 37.38
CA GLU A 31 24.59 42.07 38.65
C GLU A 31 26.11 41.87 38.58
N SER A 32 26.86 42.97 38.72
CA SER A 32 28.31 42.98 38.58
C SER A 32 28.99 42.36 39.80
N ASN A 33 28.96 41.04 39.91
CA ASN A 33 29.77 40.32 40.89
C ASN A 33 31.21 40.24 40.38
N GLN A 34 32.13 40.90 41.11
CA GLN A 34 33.55 41.14 40.76
C GLN A 34 34.39 39.90 40.42
N HIS A 35 33.84 38.68 40.56
CA HIS A 35 34.56 37.42 40.36
C HIS A 35 34.68 36.95 38.90
N VAL A 36 33.96 37.58 37.95
CA VAL A 36 34.08 37.23 36.51
C VAL A 36 35.22 38.01 35.82
N ALA A 37 35.71 39.08 36.44
CA ALA A 37 36.69 40.00 35.87
C ALA A 37 38.17 39.58 36.08
N GLU A 38 38.46 38.50 36.80
CA GLU A 38 39.84 38.05 37.03
C GLU A 38 40.53 37.52 35.76
N VAL A 39 39.77 37.24 34.69
CA VAL A 39 40.29 36.77 33.39
C VAL A 39 40.72 37.93 32.48
N LEU A 40 40.27 39.18 32.73
CA LEU A 40 40.60 40.35 31.91
C LEU A 40 41.10 41.50 32.82
N THR A 41 42.30 41.34 33.36
CA THR A 41 42.89 42.23 34.37
C THR A 41 43.29 43.63 33.88
N ASP A 42 43.12 43.97 32.59
CA ASP A 42 43.64 45.23 32.01
C ASP A 42 42.66 45.95 31.07
N VAL A 43 41.33 45.84 31.29
CA VAL A 43 40.34 46.59 30.49
C VAL A 43 39.19 47.12 31.37
N GLU A 44 38.93 48.43 31.31
CA GLU A 44 37.79 49.08 31.97
C GLU A 44 36.48 48.71 31.23
N ILE A 45 35.78 47.69 31.71
CA ILE A 45 34.54 47.21 31.07
C ILE A 45 33.35 48.07 31.51
N LYS A 46 33.01 49.09 30.72
CA LYS A 46 31.76 49.86 30.80
C LYS A 46 30.79 49.38 29.72
N ASN A 47 29.51 49.18 30.06
CA ASN A 47 28.43 48.69 29.19
C ASN A 47 28.55 47.21 28.71
N GLN A 48 28.63 46.28 29.66
CA GLN A 48 28.61 44.84 29.35
C GLN A 48 27.20 44.29 29.14
N SER A 49 27.04 43.40 28.16
CA SER A 49 25.85 42.58 27.95
C SER A 49 26.24 41.14 27.68
N LEU A 50 25.64 40.19 28.41
CA LEU A 50 25.88 38.76 28.22
C LEU A 50 24.71 38.14 27.46
N LEU A 51 25.02 37.47 26.33
CA LEU A 51 24.04 36.75 25.51
C LEU A 51 24.41 35.27 25.47
N THR A 52 23.55 34.42 26.02
CA THR A 52 23.70 32.97 25.96
C THR A 52 22.64 32.37 25.04
N ILE A 53 23.08 31.74 23.96
CA ILE A 53 22.20 31.05 23.01
C ILE A 53 22.36 29.55 23.25
N TYR A 54 21.26 28.87 23.59
CA TYR A 54 21.25 27.43 23.83
C TYR A 54 19.95 26.79 23.35
N PHE A 55 19.98 25.49 23.07
CA PHE A 55 18.77 24.72 22.76
C PHE A 55 18.12 24.26 24.05
N ASN A 56 16.86 24.66 24.27
CA ASN A 56 16.13 24.30 25.48
C ASN A 56 15.83 22.80 25.58
N ASN A 57 15.64 22.13 24.44
CA ASN A 57 15.34 20.70 24.39
C ASN A 57 16.15 20.02 23.28
N PHE A 58 16.57 18.79 23.54
CA PHE A 58 17.22 17.92 22.56
C PHE A 58 16.14 17.22 21.73
N GLY A 59 15.84 17.77 20.55
CA GLY A 59 14.86 17.21 19.63
C GLY A 59 14.34 18.25 18.64
N THR A 60 14.10 17.82 17.40
CA THR A 60 13.58 18.68 16.32
C THR A 60 12.32 18.05 15.74
N ILE A 61 11.30 18.87 15.50
CA ILE A 61 10.07 18.45 14.82
C ILE A 61 10.35 18.49 13.32
N LYS A 62 10.21 17.34 12.64
CA LYS A 62 10.33 17.25 11.18
C LYS A 62 8.96 17.03 10.57
N LEU A 63 8.49 18.01 9.80
CA LEU A 63 7.27 17.90 9.00
C LEU A 63 7.67 17.60 7.56
N LYS A 64 7.10 16.54 6.98
CA LYS A 64 7.33 16.14 5.59
C LYS A 64 5.98 15.94 4.92
N GLN A 65 5.81 16.52 3.74
CA GLN A 65 4.64 16.29 2.90
C GLN A 65 4.97 15.19 1.90
N ASP A 66 4.22 14.10 1.95
CA ASP A 66 4.34 12.98 1.03
C ASP A 66 3.09 12.88 0.13
N VAL A 67 3.28 12.38 -1.08
CA VAL A 67 2.19 12.16 -2.04
C VAL A 67 1.41 10.91 -1.63
N ILE A 68 0.10 11.04 -1.44
CA ILE A 68 -0.78 9.98 -0.92
C ILE A 68 -1.07 8.90 -1.97
N TYR A 69 -1.25 9.30 -3.23
CA TYR A 69 -1.53 8.38 -4.34
C TYR A 69 -0.55 8.62 -5.47
N ARG A 70 0.21 7.57 -5.80
CA ARG A 70 1.09 7.56 -6.95
C ARG A 70 0.45 6.79 -8.10
N TRP A 71 0.90 7.10 -9.32
CA TRP A 71 0.38 6.46 -10.53
C TRP A 71 0.47 4.93 -10.49
N TYR A 72 1.53 4.39 -9.88
CA TYR A 72 1.73 2.95 -9.78
C TYR A 72 0.79 2.28 -8.76
N GLU A 73 0.35 3.00 -7.72
CA GLU A 73 -0.65 2.51 -6.76
C GLU A 73 -2.00 2.36 -7.47
N ILE A 74 -2.37 3.36 -8.26
CA ILE A 74 -3.60 3.35 -9.07
C ILE A 74 -3.55 2.21 -10.10
N MET A 75 -2.42 2.03 -10.78
CA MET A 75 -2.25 0.93 -11.73
C MET A 75 -2.31 -0.44 -11.05
N GLY A 76 -1.74 -0.55 -9.84
CA GLY A 76 -1.78 -1.77 -9.04
C GLY A 76 -3.21 -2.17 -8.69
N GLU A 77 -3.98 -1.25 -8.11
CA GLU A 77 -5.38 -1.48 -7.74
C GLU A 77 -6.26 -1.81 -8.96
N ALA A 78 -6.08 -1.08 -10.07
CA ALA A 78 -6.80 -1.33 -11.32
C ALA A 78 -6.48 -2.72 -11.90
N SER A 79 -5.21 -3.13 -11.87
CA SER A 79 -4.78 -4.44 -12.38
C SER A 79 -5.37 -5.62 -11.59
N GLY A 80 -5.59 -5.45 -10.28
CA GLY A 80 -6.23 -6.47 -9.46
C GLY A 80 -7.66 -6.74 -9.90
N ILE A 81 -8.46 -5.68 -10.05
CA ILE A 81 -9.87 -5.79 -10.44
C ILE A 81 -10.00 -6.27 -11.89
N CYS A 82 -9.24 -5.66 -12.81
CA CYS A 82 -9.23 -6.06 -14.23
C CYS A 82 -8.76 -7.50 -14.43
N GLY A 83 -7.77 -7.96 -13.65
CA GLY A 83 -7.27 -9.32 -13.70
C GLY A 83 -8.33 -10.36 -13.33
N ILE A 84 -9.19 -10.07 -12.35
CA ILE A 84 -10.30 -10.96 -11.98
C ILE A 84 -11.33 -11.06 -13.10
N PHE A 85 -11.71 -9.93 -13.71
CA PHE A 85 -12.65 -9.93 -14.83
C PHE A 85 -12.11 -10.71 -16.03
N VAL A 86 -10.85 -10.46 -16.41
CA VAL A 86 -10.20 -11.17 -17.51
C VAL A 86 -10.06 -12.67 -17.21
N GLY A 87 -9.71 -13.03 -15.97
CA GLY A 87 -9.62 -14.42 -15.53
C GLY A 87 -10.96 -15.16 -15.63
N PHE A 88 -12.04 -14.55 -15.13
CA PHE A 88 -13.38 -15.13 -15.24
C PHE A 88 -13.81 -15.28 -16.69
N SER A 89 -13.59 -14.25 -17.53
CA SER A 89 -13.88 -14.32 -18.96
C SER A 89 -13.11 -15.43 -19.66
N LEU A 90 -11.82 -15.64 -19.32
CA LEU A 90 -11.00 -16.70 -19.90
C LEU A 90 -11.54 -18.09 -19.55
N ILE A 91 -11.89 -18.32 -18.28
CA ILE A 91 -12.46 -19.61 -17.83
C ILE A 91 -13.74 -19.93 -18.61
N VAL A 92 -14.65 -18.95 -18.73
CA VAL A 92 -15.91 -19.11 -19.47
C VAL A 92 -15.66 -19.40 -20.95
N VAL A 93 -14.70 -18.73 -21.59
CA VAL A 93 -14.34 -18.98 -22.99
C VAL A 93 -13.79 -20.40 -23.19
N VAL A 94 -12.96 -20.89 -22.25
CA VAL A 94 -12.43 -22.26 -22.31
C VAL A 94 -13.53 -23.30 -22.13
N GLU A 95 -14.45 -23.09 -21.18
CA GLU A 95 -15.60 -23.98 -21.00
C GLU A 95 -16.50 -23.99 -22.23
N PHE A 96 -16.79 -22.82 -22.81
CA PHE A 96 -17.56 -22.72 -24.04
C PHE A 96 -16.90 -23.49 -25.19
N ALA A 97 -15.59 -23.34 -25.37
CA ALA A 97 -14.83 -24.08 -26.37
C ALA A 97 -14.87 -25.60 -26.14
N TYR A 98 -14.80 -26.04 -24.87
CA TYR A 98 -14.94 -27.44 -24.49
C TYR A 98 -16.32 -28.00 -24.86
N PHE A 99 -17.41 -27.30 -24.51
CA PHE A 99 -18.77 -27.72 -24.86
C PHE A 99 -18.98 -27.80 -26.38
N VAL A 100 -18.52 -26.79 -27.12
CA VAL A 100 -18.63 -26.78 -28.58
C VAL A 100 -17.81 -27.91 -29.20
N GLY A 101 -16.58 -28.15 -28.71
CA GLY A 101 -15.74 -29.25 -29.18
C GLY A 101 -16.37 -30.62 -28.95
N LEU A 102 -16.94 -30.85 -27.76
CA LEU A 102 -17.63 -32.09 -27.43
C LEU A 102 -18.88 -32.28 -28.30
N PHE A 103 -19.68 -31.23 -28.46
CA PHE A 103 -20.89 -31.25 -29.29
C PHE A 103 -20.59 -31.54 -30.75
N VAL A 104 -19.55 -30.92 -31.32
CA VAL A 104 -19.12 -31.18 -32.69
C VAL A 104 -18.60 -32.62 -32.85
N LEU A 105 -17.88 -33.14 -31.85
CA LEU A 105 -17.38 -34.51 -31.88
C LEU A 105 -18.52 -35.54 -31.78
N GLU A 106 -19.55 -35.30 -30.97
CA GLU A 106 -20.75 -36.14 -30.92
C GLU A 106 -21.53 -36.08 -32.23
N LEU A 107 -21.66 -34.91 -32.88
CA LEU A 107 -22.30 -34.80 -34.19
C LEU A 107 -21.50 -35.51 -35.31
N LEU A 108 -20.17 -35.52 -35.22
CA LEU A 108 -19.30 -36.23 -36.16
C LEU A 108 -19.30 -37.75 -35.92
N LYS A 109 -19.50 -38.20 -34.67
CA LYS A 109 -19.76 -39.61 -34.33
C LYS A 109 -21.22 -39.93 -34.67
N GLY A 110 -21.50 -40.17 -35.96
CA GLY A 110 -22.81 -40.64 -36.42
C GLY A 110 -23.30 -41.89 -35.68
N PRO A 111 -24.62 -42.19 -35.74
CA PRO A 111 -25.23 -43.25 -34.94
C PRO A 111 -24.52 -44.58 -35.18
N THR A 112 -23.85 -45.11 -34.15
CA THR A 112 -23.33 -46.47 -34.16
C THR A 112 -24.49 -47.43 -34.34
N PRO A 113 -24.50 -48.30 -35.37
CA PRO A 113 -25.45 -49.41 -35.39
C PRO A 113 -25.20 -50.28 -34.16
N THR A 114 -26.28 -50.58 -33.45
CA THR A 114 -26.30 -51.53 -32.34
C THR A 114 -25.96 -52.91 -32.87
N ASP A 115 -24.68 -53.24 -32.97
CA ASP A 115 -24.23 -54.63 -33.07
C ASP A 115 -23.40 -54.93 -31.83
N GLY A 116 -23.97 -55.79 -30.99
CA GLY A 116 -23.40 -56.19 -29.72
C GLY A 116 -22.04 -56.83 -29.89
N LYS A 117 -20.99 -56.07 -29.58
CA LYS A 117 -19.72 -56.60 -29.07
C LYS A 117 -19.19 -55.63 -28.03
N TRP A 118 -19.06 -56.15 -26.81
CA TRP A 118 -18.31 -55.54 -25.72
C TRP A 118 -16.86 -55.36 -26.18
N ALA A 119 -16.51 -54.13 -26.57
CA ALA A 119 -15.11 -53.71 -26.62
C ALA A 119 -14.79 -53.16 -25.24
N GLU A 120 -14.11 -53.97 -24.45
CA GLU A 120 -13.46 -53.58 -23.20
C GLU A 120 -12.49 -52.43 -23.49
N SER A 121 -12.97 -51.20 -23.26
CA SER A 121 -12.12 -50.03 -23.12
C SER A 121 -11.68 -50.00 -21.67
N GLU A 122 -10.41 -50.33 -21.44
CA GLU A 122 -9.73 -50.17 -20.16
C GLU A 122 -9.78 -48.69 -19.75
N GLN A 123 -10.84 -48.32 -19.02
CA GLN A 123 -10.99 -47.02 -18.40
C GLN A 123 -10.12 -47.04 -17.14
N THR A 124 -8.96 -46.40 -17.21
CA THR A 124 -8.21 -46.03 -16.00
C THR A 124 -9.14 -45.21 -15.10
N PRO A 125 -9.22 -45.50 -13.78
CA PRO A 125 -10.22 -44.89 -12.93
C PRO A 125 -9.83 -43.44 -12.64
N ILE A 126 -10.31 -42.51 -13.47
CA ILE A 126 -10.43 -41.11 -13.06
C ILE A 126 -11.59 -41.06 -12.08
N GLN A 127 -11.23 -41.14 -10.80
CA GLN A 127 -12.15 -40.98 -9.68
C GLN A 127 -12.84 -39.62 -9.80
N SER A 128 -14.14 -39.61 -10.11
CA SER A 128 -14.95 -38.40 -10.12
C SER A 128 -15.18 -37.93 -8.68
N ILE A 129 -14.46 -36.89 -8.29
CA ILE A 129 -14.75 -36.15 -7.05
C ILE A 129 -15.93 -35.22 -7.36
N TYR A 130 -17.18 -35.67 -7.22
CA TYR A 130 -18.31 -34.75 -7.22
C TYR A 130 -19.41 -35.13 -6.21
N TRP A 131 -19.45 -34.35 -5.12
CA TRP A 131 -20.61 -33.85 -4.36
C TRP A 131 -21.71 -34.83 -3.90
N GLY A 132 -21.34 -36.00 -3.39
CA GLY A 132 -22.27 -36.87 -2.63
C GLY A 132 -22.59 -36.40 -1.19
N GLU A 133 -21.91 -35.37 -0.67
CA GLU A 133 -21.91 -35.01 0.76
C GLU A 133 -22.94 -33.93 1.16
N LEU A 134 -23.72 -33.37 0.24
CA LEU A 134 -24.65 -32.26 0.53
C LEU A 134 -26.08 -32.67 0.94
N TYR A 135 -26.43 -33.96 0.90
CA TYR A 135 -27.76 -34.40 1.34
C TYR A 135 -27.70 -34.98 2.75
N SER A 136 -28.17 -34.21 3.73
CA SER A 136 -28.37 -34.68 5.10
C SER A 136 -29.43 -35.79 5.13
N TYR A 137 -29.03 -37.02 5.47
CA TYR A 137 -29.99 -38.11 5.68
C TYR A 137 -30.77 -37.86 6.98
N ALA A 138 -32.05 -37.50 6.85
CA ALA A 138 -32.99 -37.45 7.95
C ALA A 138 -33.16 -38.88 8.51
N ARG A 139 -32.70 -39.10 9.74
CA ARG A 139 -32.80 -40.38 10.45
C ARG A 139 -34.27 -40.66 10.83
N THR A 140 -34.99 -41.40 9.99
CA THR A 140 -36.23 -42.07 10.44
C THR A 140 -35.87 -43.41 11.07
N THR A 141 -35.98 -43.43 12.40
CA THR A 141 -35.97 -44.64 13.22
C THR A 141 -37.16 -45.54 12.85
N LYS A 142 -36.89 -46.81 12.54
CA LYS A 142 -37.90 -47.87 12.68
C LYS A 142 -37.35 -48.98 13.58
N ASN A 143 -37.89 -48.99 14.79
CA ASN A 143 -37.91 -50.06 15.79
C ASN A 143 -38.19 -51.42 15.11
N GLN A 144 -37.33 -52.43 15.31
CA GLN A 144 -37.39 -53.45 16.38
C GLN A 144 -38.62 -54.37 16.32
N ARG A 145 -38.34 -55.63 15.95
CA ARG A 145 -38.61 -56.86 16.71
C ARG A 145 -39.38 -57.94 15.93
N ASP A 146 -38.93 -59.16 16.20
CA ASP A 146 -39.32 -60.50 15.75
C ASP A 146 -40.82 -60.76 15.57
#